data_AF-A0A9D6R3B4-F1
#
_entry.id   AF-A0A9D6R3B4-F1
#
_cell.length_a   1.000
_cell.length_b   1.000
_cell.length_c   1.000
_cell.angle_alpha   90.00
_cell.angle_beta   90.00
_cell.angle_gamma   90.00
#
_symmetry.space_group_name_H-M   'P 1'
#
loop_
_entity.id
_entity.type
_entity.pdbx_description
1 polymer ?
#
loop_
_entity_poly.entity_id
_entity_poly.type
_entity_poly.pdbx_seq_one_letter_code
_entity_poly.pdbx_strand_id
1 'polypeptide(L)' 'MALEPGERTTLSMQFMMHGDMGGPHDFRVHLPTNDPAEPDKTLTVLSNWVP' A
#
# COMPACT_ATOMS: atom_id res chain seq x y z
N MET A 1 9.07 -12.19 4.07
CA MET A 1 10.05 -11.31 4.73
C MET A 1 9.71 -11.27 6.21
N ALA A 2 10.71 -11.26 7.09
CA ALA A 2 10.52 -11.09 8.53
C ALA A 2 11.42 -9.94 9.00
N LEU A 3 10.97 -9.16 9.96
CA LEU A 3 11.75 -8.10 10.62
C LEU A 3 12.13 -8.59 12.01
N GLU A 4 13.39 -8.45 12.37
CA GLU A 4 13.84 -8.68 13.74
C GLU A 4 13.42 -7.51 14.65
N PRO A 5 13.37 -7.70 15.98
CA PRO A 5 13.00 -6.63 16.91
C PRO A 5 13.86 -5.36 16.73
N GLY A 6 13.20 -4.24 16.46
CA GLY A 6 13.85 -2.94 16.24
C GLY A 6 14.25 -2.65 14.79
N GLU A 7 14.08 -3.60 13.87
CA GLU A 7 14.31 -3.38 12.45
C GLU A 7 13.18 -2.61 11.76
N ARG A 8 13.51 -2.09 10.58
CA ARG A 8 12.58 -1.40 9.69
C ARG A 8 12.88 -1.76 8.25
N THR A 9 11.85 -1.72 7.41
CA THR A 9 11.98 -1.91 5.97
C THR A 9 11.15 -0.87 5.23
N THR A 10 11.34 -0.80 3.92
CA THR A 10 10.57 0.03 2.99
C THR A 10 9.81 -0.87 2.04
N LEU A 11 8.51 -0.61 1.88
CA LEU A 11 7.71 -1.22 0.82
C LEU A 11 7.70 -0.28 -0.39
N SER A 12 8.06 -0.81 -1.56
CA SER A 12 8.05 -0.09 -2.82
C SER A 12 7.01 -0.72 -3.75
N MET A 13 6.11 0.09 -4.28
CA MET A 13 4.98 -0.36 -5.11
C MET A 13 4.83 0.57 -6.30
N GLN A 14 4.37 0.03 -7.42
CA GLN A 14 4.01 0.81 -8.61
C GLN A 14 2.55 0.55 -8.96
N PHE A 15 1.78 1.62 -9.11
CA PHE A 15 0.39 1.59 -9.54
C PHE A 15 0.35 2.21 -10.94
N MET A 16 0.07 1.39 -11.96
CA MET A 16 -0.04 1.87 -13.34
C MET A 16 -1.49 2.21 -13.66
N MET A 17 -1.74 3.46 -14.03
CA MET A 17 -3.02 3.93 -14.55
C MET A 17 -2.95 4.02 -16.07
N HIS A 18 -3.92 3.41 -16.76
CA HIS A 18 -4.07 3.56 -18.21
C HIS A 18 -4.86 4.84 -18.52
N GLY A 19 -4.75 5.35 -19.75
CA GLY A 19 -5.29 6.66 -20.15
C GLY A 19 -6.78 6.85 -19.84
N ASP A 20 -7.58 5.79 -19.95
CA ASP A 20 -9.01 5.83 -19.65
C ASP A 20 -9.33 5.76 -18.13
N MET A 21 -8.34 5.49 -17.28
CA MET A 21 -8.42 5.49 -15.81
C MET A 21 -8.03 6.86 -15.23
N GLY A 22 -8.46 7.95 -15.87
CA GLY A 22 -8.30 9.30 -15.35
C GLY A 22 -9.09 9.54 -14.06
N GLY A 23 -8.63 10.47 -13.23
CA GLY A 23 -9.34 10.98 -12.06
C GLY A 23 -8.90 10.39 -10.71
N PRO A 24 -9.71 10.60 -9.65
CA PRO A 24 -9.40 10.16 -8.30
C PRO A 24 -9.43 8.64 -8.14
N HIS A 25 -8.47 8.10 -7.41
CA HIS A 25 -8.33 6.69 -7.08
C HIS A 25 -8.03 6.51 -5.60
N ASP A 26 -8.64 5.49 -5.00
CA ASP A 26 -8.36 5.01 -3.65
C ASP A 26 -7.80 3.58 -3.77
N PHE A 27 -6.49 3.46 -3.67
CA PHE A 27 -5.83 2.16 -3.60
C PHE A 27 -5.68 1.74 -2.14
N ARG A 28 -5.94 0.47 -1.87
CA ARG A 28 -5.71 -0.13 -0.55
C ARG A 28 -4.66 -1.21 -0.68
N VAL A 29 -3.63 -1.08 0.13
CA VAL A 29 -2.59 -2.09 0.28
C VAL A 29 -2.87 -2.86 1.56
N HIS A 30 -3.17 -4.14 1.42
CA HIS A 30 -3.27 -5.06 2.55
C HIS A 30 -1.87 -5.56 2.92
N LEU A 31 -1.49 -5.40 4.18
CA LEU A 31 -0.26 -5.92 4.76
C LEU A 31 -0.63 -6.95 5.82
N PRO A 32 -0.75 -8.23 5.45
CA PRO A 32 -0.84 -9.29 6.42
C PRO A 32 0.42 -9.31 7.29
N THR A 33 0.23 -9.29 8.60
CA THR A 33 1.31 -9.39 9.58
C THR A 33 1.00 -10.46 10.63
N ASN A 34 1.99 -10.77 11.46
CA ASN A 34 1.83 -11.61 12.65
C ASN A 34 1.64 -10.79 13.93
N ASP A 35 1.37 -9.47 13.83
CA ASP A 35 1.01 -8.67 14.99
C ASP A 35 -0.40 -9.10 15.47
N PRO A 36 -0.55 -9.62 16.69
CA PRO A 36 -1.85 -10.07 17.19
C PRO A 36 -2.87 -8.94 17.36
N ALA A 37 -2.43 -7.68 17.45
CA ALA A 37 -3.32 -6.53 17.56
C ALA A 37 -3.83 -6.06 16.18
N GLU A 38 -3.02 -6.21 15.13
CA GLU A 38 -3.36 -5.78 13.76
C GLU A 38 -2.82 -6.78 12.72
N PRO A 39 -3.48 -7.95 12.58
CA PRO A 39 -3.00 -9.03 11.72
C PRO A 39 -3.12 -8.74 10.22
N ASP A 40 -3.94 -7.76 9.84
CA ASP A 40 -3.97 -7.18 8.49
C ASP A 40 -4.04 -5.66 8.61
N LYS A 41 -2.92 -5.00 8.29
CA LYS A 41 -2.82 -3.55 8.26
C LYS A 41 -3.16 -3.07 6.87
N THR A 42 -4.12 -2.15 6.76
CA THR A 42 -4.44 -1.51 5.47
C THR A 42 -3.77 -0.15 5.35
N LEU A 43 -3.03 0.08 4.27
CA LEU A 43 -2.53 1.40 3.88
C LEU A 43 -3.38 1.96 2.75
N THR A 44 -3.85 3.19 2.91
CA THR A 44 -4.61 3.92 1.88
C THR A 44 -3.66 4.80 1.06
N VAL A 45 -3.68 4.63 -0.26
CA VAL A 45 -2.94 5.44 -1.22
C VAL A 45 -3.94 6.16 -2.11
N LEU A 46 -4.13 7.44 -1.87
CA LEU A 46 -4.99 8.30 -2.68
C LEU A 46 -4.20 8.87 -3.84
N SER A 47 -4.73 8.76 -5.05
CA SER A 47 -4.16 9.33 -6.26
C SER A 47 -5.21 10.15 -7.00
N ASN A 48 -4.77 11.18 -7.71
CA ASN A 48 -5.59 11.86 -8.71
C ASN A 48 -4.81 11.87 -10.02
N TRP A 49 -5.15 10.93 -10.91
CA TRP A 49 -4.46 10.74 -12.18
C TRP A 49 -5.00 11.74 -13.20
N VAL A 50 -4.20 12.73 -13.57
CA VAL A 50 -4.55 13.75 -14.56
C VAL A 50 -3.54 13.72 -15.73
N PRO A 51 -3.95 14.04 -16.96
CA PRO A 51 -3.05 14.11 -18.13
C PRO A 51 -1.91 15.12 -17.98
#